data_AF-A0A7K3LFZ2-F1
#
_entry.id   AF-A0A7K3LFZ2-F1
#
_cell.length_a   1.000
_cell.length_b   1.000
_cell.length_c   1.000
_cell.angle_alpha   90.00
_cell.angle_beta   90.00
_cell.angle_gamma   90.00
#
_symmetry.space_group_name_H-M   'P 1'
#
loop_
_entity.id
_entity.type
_entity.pdbx_description
1 polymer ?
#
loop_
_entity_poly.entity_id
_entity_poly.type
_entity_poly.pdbx_seq_one_letter_code
_entity_poly.pdbx_strand_id
1 'polypeptide(L)'
;MSSFDLAQKYLIWDWATTARSSLASGPLGADLAKQGYAAGVTVSQASEGWEICSNGDCAVLSVVNATIFSHLMSKSVDEIERLVNA
;
A
#
# COMPACT_ATOMS: atom_id res chain seq x y z
N MET A 1 12.45 1.17 -8.45
CA MET A 1 13.42 1.24 -7.32
C MET A 1 12.65 1.70 -6.08
N SER A 2 13.02 1.32 -4.86
CA SER A 2 12.33 1.82 -3.66
C SER A 2 12.82 3.23 -3.32
N SER A 3 11.89 4.16 -3.07
CA SER A 3 12.15 5.59 -2.82
C SER A 3 11.75 6.00 -1.40
N PHE A 4 12.32 7.10 -0.88
CA PHE A 4 11.92 7.65 0.43
C PHE A 4 10.44 8.08 0.45
N ASP A 5 9.94 8.61 -0.67
CA ASP A 5 8.53 8.95 -0.83
C ASP A 5 7.63 7.71 -0.69
N LEU A 6 8.00 6.61 -1.36
CA LEU A 6 7.27 5.34 -1.25
C LEU A 6 7.31 4.77 0.18
N ALA A 7 8.46 4.85 0.85
CA ALA A 7 8.60 4.44 2.23
C ALA A 7 7.72 5.27 3.19
N GLN A 8 7.65 6.58 3.00
CA GLN A 8 6.80 7.46 3.81
C GLN A 8 5.31 7.13 3.65
N LYS A 9 4.85 6.93 2.42
CA LYS A 9 3.47 6.49 2.13
C LYS A 9 3.14 5.17 2.83
N TYR A 10 4.07 4.22 2.77
CA TYR A 10 3.92 2.91 3.41
C TYR A 10 3.81 3.05 4.92
N LEU A 11 4.73 3.78 5.55
CA LEU A 11 4.78 3.93 7.00
C LEU A 11 3.55 4.65 7.57
N ILE A 12 3.01 5.65 6.87
CA ILE A 12 1.77 6.32 7.30
C ILE A 12 0.61 5.34 7.32
N TRP A 13 0.44 4.56 6.25
CA TRP A 13 -0.62 3.57 6.15
C TRP A 13 -0.46 2.43 7.17
N ASP A 14 0.74 1.86 7.26
CA ASP A 14 1.08 0.72 8.11
C ASP A 14 0.89 1.09 9.58
N TRP A 15 1.38 2.26 10.00
CA TRP A 15 1.16 2.75 11.36
C TRP A 15 -0.32 3.03 11.64
N ALA A 16 -1.03 3.68 10.72
CA ALA A 16 -2.44 4.01 10.92
C ALA A 16 -3.32 2.78 11.10
N THR A 17 -3.12 1.74 10.29
CA THR A 17 -3.87 0.49 10.33
C THR A 17 -3.45 -0.40 11.51
N THR A 18 -2.18 -0.33 11.93
CA THR A 18 -1.70 -0.96 13.17
C THR A 18 -2.32 -0.31 14.40
N ALA A 19 -2.33 1.02 14.46
CA ALA A 19 -2.85 1.78 15.60
C ALA A 19 -4.38 1.75 15.71
N ARG A 20 -5.09 1.59 14.59
CA ARG A 20 -6.56 1.65 14.52
C ARG A 20 -7.12 0.45 13.75
N SER A 21 -7.57 -0.54 14.51
CA SER A 21 -8.11 -1.79 13.98
C SER A 21 -9.29 -1.60 13.03
N SER A 22 -10.10 -0.55 13.22
CA SER A 22 -11.22 -0.22 12.32
C SER A 22 -10.77 0.09 10.89
N LEU A 23 -9.62 0.76 10.72
CA LEU A 23 -9.03 1.03 9.40
C LEU A 23 -8.51 -0.27 8.76
N ALA A 24 -7.85 -1.11 9.56
CA ALA A 24 -7.36 -2.42 9.12
C ALA A 24 -8.49 -3.38 8.72
N SER A 25 -9.59 -3.44 9.48
CA SER A 25 -10.73 -4.30 9.16
C SER A 25 -11.65 -3.72 8.09
N GLY A 26 -11.40 -2.50 7.61
CA GLY A 26 -12.29 -1.78 6.71
C GLY A 26 -11.55 -1.13 5.54
N PRO A 27 -11.73 0.19 5.31
CA PRO A 27 -11.47 0.84 4.02
C PRO A 27 -10.00 0.88 3.62
N LEU A 28 -9.08 0.76 4.57
CA LEU A 28 -7.63 0.79 4.32
C LEU A 28 -6.96 -0.56 4.53
N GLY A 29 -7.72 -1.63 4.77
CA GLY A 29 -7.17 -2.97 4.91
C GLY A 29 -8.03 -4.00 4.18
N ALA A 30 -8.93 -4.67 4.90
CA ALA A 30 -9.72 -5.78 4.37
C ALA A 30 -10.50 -5.44 3.09
N ASP A 31 -11.01 -4.21 2.96
CA ASP A 31 -11.79 -3.82 1.78
C ASP A 31 -10.92 -3.58 0.54
N LEU A 32 -9.68 -3.11 0.71
CA LEU A 32 -8.70 -3.03 -0.39
C LEU A 32 -8.14 -4.39 -0.74
N ALA A 33 -7.87 -5.25 0.26
CA ALA A 33 -7.39 -6.61 0.02
C ALA A 33 -8.37 -7.42 -0.83
N LYS A 34 -9.69 -7.28 -0.59
CA LYS A 34 -10.74 -7.93 -1.40
C LYS A 34 -10.77 -7.46 -2.86
N GLN A 35 -10.29 -6.26 -3.15
CA GLN A 35 -10.26 -5.71 -4.51
C GLN A 35 -9.11 -6.28 -5.35
N GLY A 36 -8.17 -7.00 -4.72
CA GLY A 36 -6.94 -7.43 -5.40
C GLY A 36 -6.00 -6.26 -5.66
N TYR A 37 -5.06 -6.45 -6.59
CA TYR A 37 -4.09 -5.42 -6.95
C TYR A 37 -4.75 -4.24 -7.70
N ALA A 38 -4.28 -3.03 -7.45
CA ALA A 38 -4.75 -1.83 -8.13
C ALA A 38 -4.45 -1.86 -9.64
N ALA A 39 -5.35 -1.27 -10.42
CA ALA A 39 -5.13 -1.09 -11.86
C ALA A 39 -3.90 -0.20 -12.12
N GLY A 40 -3.10 -0.57 -13.13
CA GLY A 40 -1.90 0.17 -13.50
C GLY A 40 -0.67 -0.10 -12.62
N VAL A 41 -0.75 -1.05 -11.68
CA VAL A 41 0.39 -1.56 -10.93
C VAL A 41 0.93 -2.81 -11.62
N THR A 42 2.23 -2.83 -11.91
CA THR A 42 2.90 -4.05 -12.39
C THR A 42 3.20 -4.93 -11.19
N VAL A 43 2.91 -6.22 -11.29
CA VAL A 43 3.08 -7.19 -10.20
C VAL A 43 3.94 -8.34 -10.69
N SER A 44 4.98 -8.68 -9.93
CA SER A 44 5.84 -9.82 -10.22
C SER A 44 6.23 -10.57 -8.94
N GLN A 45 6.63 -11.84 -9.07
CA GLN A 45 7.07 -12.63 -7.93
C GLN A 45 8.54 -12.31 -7.61
N ALA A 46 8.83 -12.08 -6.31
CA ALA A 46 10.17 -11.85 -5.81
C ALA A 46 10.60 -12.96 -4.83
N SER A 47 11.88 -13.00 -4.45
CA SER A 47 12.42 -14.02 -3.55
C SER A 47 11.74 -14.05 -2.17
N GLU A 48 11.30 -12.89 -1.67
CA GLU A 48 10.72 -12.72 -0.33
C GLU A 48 9.32 -12.09 -0.35
N GLY A 49 8.57 -12.29 -1.43
CA GLY A 49 7.20 -11.77 -1.54
C GLY A 49 6.84 -11.40 -2.97
N TRP A 50 6.18 -10.26 -3.10
CA TRP A 50 5.67 -9.74 -4.37
C TRP A 50 6.24 -8.35 -4.61
N GLU A 51 6.88 -8.18 -5.76
CA GLU A 51 7.29 -6.87 -6.24
C GLU A 51 6.08 -6.20 -6.91
N ILE A 52 5.78 -4.99 -6.45
CA ILE A 52 4.79 -4.10 -7.05
C ILE A 52 5.49 -2.83 -7.53
N CYS A 53 5.19 -2.41 -8.75
CA CYS A 53 5.76 -1.21 -9.36
C CYS A 53 4.66 -0.28 -9.89
N SER A 54 4.80 1.01 -9.62
CA SER A 54 3.96 2.07 -10.15
C SER A 54 4.81 3.30 -10.44
N ASN A 55 4.68 3.88 -11.65
CA ASN A 55 5.38 5.10 -12.07
C ASN A 55 6.92 5.09 -11.83
N GLY A 56 7.58 3.93 -11.94
CA GLY A 56 9.02 3.77 -11.74
C GLY A 56 9.47 3.45 -10.30
N ASP A 57 8.58 3.64 -9.34
CA ASP A 57 8.78 3.24 -7.95
C ASP A 57 8.34 1.80 -7.73
N CYS A 58 9.13 1.01 -7.00
CA CYS A 58 8.87 -0.40 -6.75
C CYS A 58 9.12 -0.77 -5.29
N ALA A 59 8.30 -1.67 -4.75
CA ALA A 59 8.47 -2.26 -3.41
C ALA A 59 8.24 -3.77 -3.45
N VAL A 60 8.99 -4.51 -2.63
CA VAL A 60 8.76 -5.94 -2.38
C VAL A 60 8.07 -6.08 -1.02
N LEU A 61 6.88 -6.67 -1.01
CA LEU A 61 6.04 -6.78 0.18
C LEU A 61 5.43 -8.19 0.30
N SER A 62 4.91 -8.52 1.48
CA SER A 62 4.06 -9.72 1.66
C SER A 62 2.84 -9.63 0.74
N VAL A 63 2.24 -10.77 0.36
CA VAL A 63 1.10 -10.77 -0.57
C VAL A 63 -0.05 -9.85 -0.13
N VAL A 64 -0.37 -9.83 1.16
CA VAL A 64 -1.46 -9.00 1.69
C VAL A 64 -1.10 -7.52 1.62
N ASN A 65 0.10 -7.15 2.07
CA ASN A 65 0.53 -5.75 2.05
C ASN A 65 0.74 -5.26 0.62
N ALA A 66 1.27 -6.09 -0.28
CA ALA A 66 1.41 -5.79 -1.69
C ALA A 66 0.04 -5.50 -2.34
N THR A 67 -0.95 -6.33 -2.03
CA THR A 67 -2.32 -6.17 -2.54
C THR A 67 -2.91 -4.84 -2.08
N ILE A 68 -2.86 -4.56 -0.78
CA ILE A 68 -3.46 -3.34 -0.21
C ILE A 68 -2.69 -2.09 -0.65
N PHE A 69 -1.37 -2.09 -0.46
CA PHE A 69 -0.52 -0.92 -0.68
C PHE A 69 -0.45 -0.52 -2.15
N SER A 70 -0.71 -1.45 -3.08
CA SER A 70 -0.82 -1.13 -4.52
C SER A 70 -1.84 -0.01 -4.82
N HIS A 71 -2.91 0.10 -4.03
CA HIS A 71 -3.92 1.17 -4.17
C HIS A 71 -3.47 2.53 -3.64
N LEU A 72 -2.36 2.56 -2.89
CA LEU A 72 -1.83 3.75 -2.23
C LEU A 72 -0.57 4.30 -2.91
N MET A 73 0.15 3.49 -3.71
CA MET A 73 1.40 3.89 -4.37
C MET A 73 1.25 5.16 -5.25
N SER A 74 0.12 5.28 -5.95
CA SER A 74 -0.14 6.41 -6.85
C SER A 74 -0.63 7.68 -6.14
N LYS A 75 -0.95 7.59 -4.84
CA LYS A 75 -1.42 8.71 -4.04
C LYS A 75 -0.25 9.54 -3.54
N SER A 76 -0.48 10.83 -3.35
CA SER A 76 0.44 11.69 -2.60
C SER A 76 0.39 11.36 -1.10
N VAL A 77 1.44 11.76 -0.37
CA VAL A 77 1.48 11.66 1.10
C VAL A 77 0.26 12.33 1.74
N ASP A 78 -0.05 13.58 1.35
CA ASP A 78 -1.20 14.33 1.87
C ASP A 78 -2.54 13.62 1.66
N GLU A 79 -2.71 12.94 0.52
CA GLU A 79 -3.93 12.16 0.26
C GLU A 79 -4.03 10.96 1.20
N ILE A 80 -2.92 10.25 1.46
CA ILE A 80 -2.91 9.14 2.41
C ILE A 80 -3.17 9.64 3.82
N GLU A 81 -2.58 10.77 4.22
CA GLU A 81 -2.85 11.40 5.52
C GLU A 81 -4.32 11.75 5.72
N ARG A 82 -5.00 12.26 4.68
CA ARG A 82 -6.44 12.53 4.73
C ARG A 82 -7.24 11.23 4.85
N LEU A 83 -6.87 10.19 4.09
CA LEU A 83 -7.56 8.89 4.15
C LEU A 83 -7.44 8.23 5.51
N VAL A 84 -6.27 8.30 6.15
CA VAL A 84 -6.10 7.70 7.48
C VAL A 84 -6.74 8.54 8.57
N ASN A 85 -7.04 9.83 8.35
CA ASN A 85 -7.68 10.70 9.35
C ASN A 85 -9.17 10.95 9.12
N ALA A 86 -9.76 10.34 8.09
CA ALA A 86 -11.19 10.34 7.82
C ALA A 86 -11.95 9.47 8.85
#